data_AF-A0A918VX04-F1
#
_entry.id   AF-A0A918VX04-F1
#
_cell.length_a   1.000
_cell.length_b   1.000
_cell.length_c   1.000
_cell.angle_alpha   90.00
_cell.angle_beta   90.00
_cell.angle_gamma   90.00
#
_symmetry.space_group_name_H-M   'P 1'
#
loop_
_entity.id
_entity.type
_entity.pdbx_description
1 polymer ?
#
loop_
_entity_poly.entity_id
_entity_poly.type
_entity_poly.pdbx_seq_one_letter_code
_entity_poly.pdbx_strand_id
1 'polypeptide(L)'
;MIENNILQLLLYLLPAVIVAVIAYYFFSMHTKNEEQRRRFLLHKENQKHSFPVRLQAYERMTLFLERIAPGNLLVRTKPLNEDKNDYASLLIRTIEQEFEHNLAQQIYVSEECWNVIKASKNATITNLRKTAAKEGIKDASEFRQQVLTSLMEQEPPSETGLSYIKREVSALW
;
A
#
# COMPACT_ATOMS: atom_id res chain seq x y z
N MET A 1 -75.09 1.98 -30.89
CA MET A 1 -75.15 2.63 -29.55
C MET A 1 -74.16 1.97 -28.57
N ILE A 2 -74.04 0.63 -28.56
CA ILE A 2 -73.12 -0.10 -27.66
C ILE A 2 -71.63 0.12 -28.04
N GLU A 3 -71.28 0.16 -29.32
CA GLU A 3 -69.89 0.37 -29.77
C GLU A 3 -69.30 1.72 -29.33
N ASN A 4 -70.09 2.80 -29.38
CA ASN A 4 -69.66 4.12 -28.92
C ASN A 4 -69.39 4.14 -27.40
N ASN A 5 -70.11 3.33 -26.63
CA ASN A 5 -69.92 3.24 -25.17
C ASN A 5 -68.62 2.49 -24.83
N ILE A 6 -68.28 1.45 -25.59
CA ILE A 6 -67.00 0.72 -25.43
C ILE A 6 -65.81 1.63 -25.77
N LEU A 7 -65.94 2.43 -26.83
CA LEU A 7 -64.89 3.36 -27.25
C LEU A 7 -64.70 4.52 -26.26
N GLN A 8 -65.79 5.03 -25.67
CA GLN A 8 -65.72 6.02 -24.58
C GLN A 8 -65.09 5.44 -23.31
N LEU A 9 -65.42 4.19 -22.94
CA LEU A 9 -64.80 3.51 -21.79
C LEU A 9 -63.29 3.33 -21.97
N LEU A 10 -62.84 2.96 -23.18
CA LEU A 10 -61.43 2.89 -23.55
C LEU A 10 -60.73 4.25 -23.44
N LEU A 11 -61.40 5.33 -23.90
CA LEU A 11 -60.86 6.68 -23.77
C LEU A 11 -60.69 7.11 -22.31
N TYR A 12 -61.59 6.72 -21.41
CA TYR A 12 -61.49 7.01 -19.98
C TYR A 12 -60.43 6.16 -19.24
N LEU A 13 -60.05 4.99 -19.80
CA LEU A 13 -58.94 4.18 -19.28
C LEU A 13 -57.57 4.73 -19.64
N LEU A 14 -57.48 5.51 -20.71
CA LEU A 14 -56.21 6.03 -21.24
C LEU A 14 -55.43 6.88 -20.22
N PRO A 15 -56.04 7.84 -19.49
CA PRO A 15 -55.37 8.57 -18.42
C PRO A 15 -54.86 7.67 -17.29
N ALA A 16 -55.64 6.64 -16.91
CA ALA A 16 -55.25 5.70 -15.86
C ALA A 16 -54.03 4.86 -16.27
N VAL A 17 -53.97 4.42 -17.54
CA VAL A 17 -52.80 3.73 -18.10
C VAL A 17 -51.58 4.64 -18.13
N ILE A 18 -51.72 5.90 -18.53
CA ILE A 18 -50.61 6.88 -18.51
C ILE A 18 -50.06 7.04 -17.09
N VAL A 19 -50.93 7.24 -16.10
CA VAL A 19 -50.52 7.36 -14.70
C VAL A 19 -49.84 6.08 -14.20
N ALA A 20 -50.35 4.91 -14.55
CA ALA A 20 -49.74 3.63 -14.18
C ALA A 20 -48.33 3.46 -14.79
N VAL A 21 -48.13 3.87 -16.04
CA VAL A 21 -46.81 3.83 -16.70
C VAL A 21 -45.84 4.81 -16.04
N ILE A 22 -46.27 6.04 -15.75
CA ILE A 22 -45.44 7.05 -15.06
C ILE A 22 -45.08 6.55 -13.66
N ALA A 23 -46.05 6.02 -12.91
CA ALA A 23 -45.81 5.46 -11.58
C ALA A 23 -44.82 4.30 -11.64
N TYR A 24 -44.99 3.36 -12.57
CA TYR A 24 -44.06 2.25 -12.76
C TYR A 24 -42.63 2.74 -13.06
N TYR A 25 -42.49 3.73 -13.96
CA TYR A 25 -41.18 4.31 -14.27
C TYR A 25 -40.57 5.03 -13.06
N PHE A 26 -41.37 5.81 -12.33
CA PHE A 26 -40.95 6.53 -11.14
C PHE A 26 -40.49 5.56 -10.04
N PHE A 27 -41.27 4.53 -9.72
CA PHE A 27 -40.90 3.50 -8.74
C PHE A 27 -39.64 2.74 -9.17
N SER A 28 -39.53 2.39 -10.45
CA SER A 28 -38.35 1.71 -11.00
C SER A 28 -37.09 2.59 -10.90
N MET A 29 -37.20 3.86 -11.26
CA MET A 29 -36.09 4.83 -11.19
C MET A 29 -35.68 5.12 -9.74
N HIS A 30 -36.66 5.32 -8.86
CA HIS A 30 -36.43 5.59 -7.44
C HIS A 30 -35.75 4.41 -6.75
N THR A 31 -36.23 3.18 -6.99
CA THR A 31 -35.62 1.96 -6.41
C THR A 31 -34.18 1.78 -6.89
N LYS A 32 -33.92 1.98 -8.19
CA LYS A 32 -32.55 1.93 -8.73
C LYS A 32 -31.63 2.98 -8.10
N ASN A 33 -32.13 4.20 -7.91
CA ASN A 33 -31.35 5.29 -7.31
C ASN A 33 -31.05 5.03 -5.82
N GLU A 34 -32.03 4.52 -5.05
CA GLU A 34 -31.83 4.13 -3.65
C GLU A 34 -30.87 2.95 -3.51
N GLU A 35 -30.90 1.96 -4.42
CA GLU A 35 -29.91 0.89 -4.45
C GLU A 35 -28.50 1.41 -4.71
N GLN A 36 -28.33 2.32 -5.68
CA GLN A 36 -27.04 2.95 -5.96
C GLN A 36 -26.53 3.74 -4.75
N ARG A 37 -27.41 4.53 -4.12
CA ARG A 37 -27.09 5.28 -2.91
C ARG A 37 -26.70 4.36 -1.76
N ARG A 38 -27.44 3.26 -1.54
CA ARG A 38 -27.12 2.25 -0.51
C ARG A 38 -25.76 1.60 -0.78
N ARG A 39 -25.48 1.20 -2.03
CA ARG A 39 -24.16 0.65 -2.42
C ARG A 39 -23.03 1.64 -2.19
N PHE A 40 -23.23 2.91 -2.53
CA PHE A 40 -22.28 3.98 -2.26
C PHE A 40 -22.01 4.16 -0.75
N LEU A 41 -23.06 4.15 0.07
CA LEU A 41 -22.93 4.25 1.53
C LEU A 41 -22.21 3.05 2.14
N LEU A 42 -22.53 1.83 1.70
CA LEU A 42 -21.83 0.61 2.13
C LEU A 42 -20.36 0.62 1.72
N HIS A 43 -20.05 1.08 0.50
CA HIS A 43 -18.67 1.22 0.06
C HIS A 43 -17.92 2.27 0.88
N LYS A 44 -18.55 3.40 1.20
CA LYS A 44 -18.00 4.44 2.08
C LYS A 44 -17.78 3.93 3.50
N GLU A 45 -18.67 3.10 4.02
CA GLU A 45 -18.52 2.46 5.33
C GLU A 45 -17.36 1.43 5.34
N ASN A 46 -17.27 0.58 4.31
CA ASN A 46 -16.14 -0.32 4.12
C ASN A 46 -14.80 0.43 3.95
N GLN A 47 -14.80 1.61 3.32
CA GLN A 47 -13.63 2.47 3.26
C GLN A 47 -13.21 2.98 4.65
N LYS A 48 -14.17 3.37 5.50
CA LYS A 48 -13.87 3.76 6.89
C LYS A 48 -13.22 2.64 7.70
N HIS A 49 -13.61 1.39 7.46
CA HIS A 49 -13.02 0.24 8.15
C HIS A 49 -11.67 -0.21 7.56
N SER A 50 -11.48 -0.08 6.25
CA SER A 50 -10.24 -0.48 5.58
C SER A 50 -9.12 0.55 5.69
N PHE A 51 -9.45 1.85 5.82
CA PHE A 51 -8.46 2.91 5.92
C PHE A 51 -7.48 2.74 7.10
N PRO A 52 -7.92 2.45 8.35
CA PRO A 52 -7.00 2.20 9.47
C PRO A 52 -6.05 1.03 9.22
N VAL A 53 -6.54 -0.05 8.60
CA VAL A 53 -5.73 -1.23 8.28
C VAL A 53 -4.66 -0.90 7.23
N ARG A 54 -5.03 -0.12 6.21
CA ARG A 54 -4.07 0.38 5.22
C ARG A 54 -3.03 1.30 5.84
N LEU A 55 -3.45 2.23 6.70
CA LEU A 55 -2.52 3.13 7.39
C LEU A 55 -1.53 2.35 8.27
N GLN A 56 -2.02 1.36 9.02
CA GLN A 56 -1.18 0.46 9.81
C GLN A 56 -0.17 -0.30 8.95
N ALA A 57 -0.57 -0.75 7.75
CA ALA A 57 0.35 -1.40 6.82
C ALA A 57 1.46 -0.44 6.36
N TYR A 58 1.12 0.82 6.04
CA TYR A 58 2.12 1.85 5.72
C TYR A 58 3.06 2.13 6.90
N GLU A 59 2.57 2.24 8.13
CA GLU A 59 3.40 2.40 9.33
C GLU A 59 4.40 1.25 9.46
N ARG A 60 3.96 0.01 9.22
CA ARG A 60 4.85 -1.16 9.24
C ARG A 60 5.90 -1.11 8.13
N MET A 61 5.53 -0.64 6.93
CA MET A 61 6.51 -0.47 5.84
C MET A 61 7.51 0.65 6.13
N THR A 62 7.06 1.75 6.73
CA THR A 62 7.92 2.83 7.23
C THR A 62 8.91 2.29 8.27
N LEU A 63 8.42 1.55 9.28
CA LEU A 63 9.28 0.93 10.29
C LEU A 63 10.27 -0.06 9.69
N PHE A 64 9.86 -0.85 8.69
CA PHE A 64 10.75 -1.75 7.97
C PHE A 64 11.90 -0.96 7.30
N LEU A 65 11.59 0.10 6.55
CA LEU A 65 12.60 0.93 5.88
C LEU A 65 13.57 1.60 6.86
N GLU A 66 13.04 2.14 7.96
CA GLU A 66 13.83 2.70 9.06
C GLU A 66 14.73 1.66 9.73
N ARG A 67 14.25 0.42 9.86
CA ARG A 67 15.04 -0.67 10.43
C ARG A 67 16.16 -1.11 9.50
N ILE A 68 15.92 -1.25 8.21
CA ILE A 68 16.97 -1.70 7.30
C ILE A 68 17.99 -0.61 6.97
N ALA A 69 17.69 0.66 7.28
CA ALA A 69 18.60 1.78 7.12
C ALA A 69 19.96 1.46 7.79
N PRO A 70 21.10 1.54 7.07
CA PRO A 70 22.37 1.03 7.58
C PRO A 70 22.79 1.63 8.93
N GLY A 71 22.52 2.92 9.18
CA GLY A 71 22.80 3.56 10.47
C GLY A 71 22.10 2.86 11.64
N ASN A 72 20.79 2.61 11.50
CA ASN A 72 19.98 1.93 12.53
C ASN A 72 20.31 0.43 12.63
N LEU A 73 20.55 -0.21 11.49
CA LEU A 73 20.87 -1.63 11.40
C LEU A 73 22.18 -1.96 12.13
N LEU A 74 23.25 -1.18 11.91
CA LEU A 74 24.56 -1.37 12.51
C LEU A 74 24.57 -1.15 14.03
N VAL A 75 23.67 -0.30 14.55
CA VAL A 75 23.54 -0.06 16.00
C VAL A 75 22.90 -1.26 16.70
N ARG A 76 21.85 -1.85 16.09
CA ARG A 76 21.11 -2.97 16.68
C ARG A 76 21.80 -4.31 16.51
N THR A 77 22.53 -4.49 15.41
CA THR A 77 23.20 -5.75 15.09
C THR A 77 24.70 -5.61 15.26
N LYS A 78 25.22 -6.09 16.40
CA LYS A 78 26.66 -6.12 16.69
C LYS A 78 27.32 -7.32 15.99
N PRO A 79 28.60 -7.20 15.57
CA PRO A 79 29.35 -8.33 15.04
C PRO A 79 29.54 -9.41 16.11
N LEU A 80 29.49 -10.67 15.69
CA LEU A 80 29.71 -11.84 16.57
C LEU A 80 31.19 -12.24 16.64
N ASN A 81 31.95 -11.88 15.61
CA ASN A 81 33.37 -12.12 15.46
C ASN A 81 34.01 -10.97 14.65
N GLU A 82 35.31 -11.05 14.39
CA GLU A 82 36.04 -10.01 13.65
C GLU A 82 35.92 -10.15 12.12
N ASP A 83 35.33 -11.23 11.61
CA ASP A 83 35.22 -11.46 10.17
C ASP A 83 34.16 -10.53 9.55
N LYS A 84 34.61 -9.67 8.63
CA LYS A 84 33.74 -8.74 7.89
C LYS A 84 32.65 -9.45 7.08
N ASN A 85 32.93 -10.63 6.53
CA ASN A 85 32.00 -11.37 5.67
C ASN A 85 30.89 -12.01 6.49
N ASP A 86 31.23 -12.55 7.66
CA ASP A 86 30.27 -13.06 8.61
C ASP A 86 29.36 -11.93 9.11
N TYR A 87 29.95 -10.77 9.42
CA TYR A 87 29.17 -9.61 9.83
C TYR A 87 28.24 -9.11 8.71
N ALA A 88 28.73 -8.96 7.48
CA ALA A 88 27.89 -8.57 6.34
C ALA A 88 26.75 -9.58 6.10
N SER A 89 27.03 -10.87 6.21
CA SER A 89 26.02 -11.94 6.07
C SER A 89 24.97 -11.88 7.17
N LEU A 90 25.38 -11.59 8.42
CA LEU A 90 24.48 -11.38 9.55
C LEU A 90 23.54 -10.21 9.28
N LEU A 91 24.06 -9.06 8.83
CA LEU A 91 23.24 -7.88 8.50
C LEU A 91 22.23 -8.18 7.39
N ILE A 92 22.66 -8.84 6.32
CA ILE A 92 21.79 -9.22 5.20
C ILE A 92 20.68 -10.15 5.68
N ARG A 93 21.01 -11.15 6.52
CA ARG A 93 20.01 -12.05 7.10
C ARG A 93 19.00 -11.29 7.97
N THR A 94 19.46 -10.34 8.78
CA THR A 94 18.55 -9.49 9.58
C THR A 94 17.59 -8.69 8.68
N ILE A 95 18.08 -8.13 7.57
CA ILE A 95 17.22 -7.43 6.59
C ILE A 95 16.16 -8.36 6.00
N GLU A 96 16.55 -9.57 5.58
CA GLU A 96 15.62 -10.54 5.01
C GLU A 96 14.56 -10.99 6.03
N GLN A 97 14.95 -11.25 7.27
CA GLN A 97 14.01 -11.60 8.34
C GLN A 97 12.99 -10.48 8.60
N GLU A 98 13.44 -9.23 8.72
CA GLU A 98 12.54 -8.08 8.88
C GLU A 98 11.58 -7.92 7.68
N PHE A 99 12.04 -8.24 6.47
CA PHE A 99 11.21 -8.23 5.27
C PHE A 99 10.15 -9.35 5.31
N GLU A 100 10.53 -10.57 5.65
CA GLU A 100 9.61 -11.71 5.78
C GLU A 100 8.53 -11.45 6.83
N HIS A 101 8.90 -10.86 7.98
CA HIS A 101 7.96 -10.46 9.03
C HIS A 101 6.92 -9.42 8.58
N ASN A 102 7.20 -8.72 7.48
CA ASN A 102 6.37 -7.64 6.95
C ASN A 102 5.77 -7.95 5.57
N LEU A 103 6.08 -9.12 4.99
CA LEU A 103 5.68 -9.50 3.63
C LEU A 103 4.17 -9.49 3.40
N ALA A 104 3.39 -9.88 4.42
CA ALA A 104 1.93 -9.90 4.32
C ALA A 104 1.31 -8.50 4.11
N GLN A 105 2.03 -7.43 4.46
CA GLN A 105 1.52 -6.05 4.32
C GLN A 105 1.46 -5.60 2.85
N GLN A 106 2.09 -6.33 1.92
CA GLN A 106 2.10 -5.99 0.49
C GLN A 106 0.69 -5.87 -0.12
N ILE A 107 -0.32 -6.52 0.46
CA ILE A 107 -1.69 -6.50 -0.06
C ILE A 107 -2.42 -5.17 0.21
N TYR A 108 -1.85 -4.30 1.05
CA TYR A 108 -2.48 -3.05 1.49
C TYR A 108 -1.88 -1.79 0.86
N VAL A 109 -0.77 -1.93 0.14
CA VAL A 109 -0.03 -0.85 -0.53
C VAL A 109 -0.15 -1.00 -2.05
N SER A 110 0.11 0.07 -2.82
CA SER A 110 0.18 -0.05 -4.28
C SER A 110 1.31 -0.97 -4.74
N GLU A 111 1.16 -1.50 -5.97
CA GLU A 111 2.22 -2.28 -6.60
C GLU A 111 3.49 -1.44 -6.79
N GLU A 112 3.33 -0.17 -7.14
CA GLU A 112 4.42 0.78 -7.32
C GLU A 112 5.19 1.03 -6.01
N CYS A 113 4.50 1.30 -4.90
CA CYS A 113 5.14 1.42 -3.59
C CYS A 113 5.84 0.13 -3.18
N TRP A 114 5.20 -1.02 -3.41
CA TRP A 114 5.80 -2.30 -3.12
C TRP A 114 7.10 -2.53 -3.91
N ASN A 115 7.11 -2.16 -5.18
CA ASN A 115 8.30 -2.24 -6.03
C ASN A 115 9.42 -1.31 -5.53
N VAL A 116 9.09 -0.11 -5.08
CA VAL A 116 10.07 0.81 -4.47
C VAL A 116 10.64 0.25 -3.17
N ILE A 117 9.80 -0.31 -2.29
CA ILE A 117 10.25 -0.95 -1.04
C ILE A 117 11.22 -2.10 -1.33
N LYS A 118 10.90 -2.98 -2.29
CA LYS A 118 11.79 -4.06 -2.73
C LYS A 118 13.11 -3.51 -3.30
N ALA A 119 13.05 -2.45 -4.09
CA ALA A 119 14.23 -1.80 -4.65
C ALA A 119 15.13 -1.22 -3.54
N SER A 120 14.56 -0.52 -2.55
CA SER A 120 15.26 -0.02 -1.38
C SER A 120 15.94 -1.14 -0.57
N LYS A 121 15.25 -2.26 -0.33
CA LYS A 121 15.82 -3.46 0.30
C LYS A 121 17.02 -3.98 -0.48
N ASN A 122 16.83 -4.24 -1.77
CA ASN A 122 17.85 -4.84 -2.63
C ASN A 122 19.07 -3.95 -2.81
N ALA A 123 18.87 -2.64 -2.94
CA ALA A 123 19.94 -1.66 -2.99
C ALA A 123 20.75 -1.63 -1.68
N THR A 124 20.08 -1.69 -0.52
CA THR A 124 20.74 -1.76 0.78
C THR A 124 21.61 -3.02 0.90
N ILE A 125 21.07 -4.19 0.56
CA ILE A 125 21.82 -5.46 0.54
C ILE A 125 23.01 -5.37 -0.43
N THR A 126 22.80 -4.78 -1.61
CA THR A 126 23.85 -4.63 -2.62
C THR A 126 24.98 -3.74 -2.10
N ASN A 127 24.67 -2.65 -1.41
CA ASN A 127 25.67 -1.75 -0.82
C ASN A 127 26.48 -2.46 0.28
N LEU A 128 25.84 -3.28 1.11
CA LEU A 128 26.54 -4.09 2.12
C LEU A 128 27.49 -5.10 1.45
N ARG A 129 27.03 -5.83 0.43
CA ARG A 129 27.85 -6.79 -0.31
C ARG A 129 29.04 -6.12 -0.99
N LYS A 130 28.80 -4.99 -1.68
CA LYS A 130 29.86 -4.20 -2.33
C LYS A 130 30.89 -3.72 -1.33
N THR A 131 30.45 -3.27 -0.15
CA THR A 131 31.37 -2.80 0.90
C THR A 131 32.20 -3.96 1.44
N ALA A 132 31.61 -5.12 1.71
CA ALA A 132 32.35 -6.30 2.19
C ALA A 132 33.41 -6.77 1.19
N ALA A 133 33.11 -6.67 -0.11
CA ALA A 133 34.01 -7.04 -1.20
C ALA A 133 35.15 -6.03 -1.47
N LYS A 134 35.13 -4.82 -0.87
CA LYS A 134 36.21 -3.84 -1.06
C LYS A 134 37.53 -4.38 -0.49
N GLU A 135 38.57 -4.30 -1.30
CA GLU A 135 39.95 -4.52 -0.88
C GLU A 135 40.36 -3.42 0.11
N GLY A 136 41.07 -3.79 1.17
CA GLY A 136 41.51 -2.86 2.22
C GLY A 136 40.69 -2.88 3.51
N ILE A 137 39.48 -3.47 3.51
CA ILE A 137 38.72 -3.74 4.74
C ILE A 137 39.14 -5.10 5.28
N LYS A 138 39.67 -5.14 6.49
CA LYS A 138 40.23 -6.36 7.11
C LYS A 138 39.31 -7.02 8.11
N ASP A 139 38.57 -6.21 8.88
CA ASP A 139 37.73 -6.70 9.97
C ASP A 139 36.33 -6.08 9.97
N ALA A 140 35.47 -6.58 10.87
CA ALA A 140 34.10 -6.11 11.05
C ALA A 140 34.01 -4.64 11.52
N SER A 141 35.02 -4.12 12.21
CA SER A 141 35.06 -2.73 12.69
C SER A 141 35.34 -1.76 11.53
N GLU A 142 36.35 -2.05 10.72
CA GLU A 142 36.66 -1.30 9.49
C GLU A 142 35.47 -1.37 8.51
N PHE A 143 34.81 -2.53 8.39
CA PHE A 143 33.60 -2.66 7.58
C PHE A 143 32.50 -1.72 8.06
N ARG A 144 32.22 -1.71 9.37
CA ARG A 144 31.20 -0.85 9.97
C ARG A 144 31.50 0.63 9.72
N GLN A 145 32.75 1.03 9.90
CA GLN A 145 33.18 2.40 9.64
C GLN A 145 32.98 2.77 8.18
N GLN A 146 33.38 1.90 7.24
CA GLN A 146 33.22 2.14 5.81
C GLN A 146 31.75 2.25 5.39
N VAL A 147 30.86 1.41 5.94
CA VAL A 147 29.42 1.52 5.69
C VAL A 147 28.89 2.86 6.20
N LEU A 148 29.28 3.30 7.41
CA LEU A 148 28.86 4.60 7.94
C LEU A 148 29.36 5.77 7.08
N THR A 149 30.62 5.74 6.63
CA THR A 149 31.17 6.76 5.72
C THR A 149 30.37 6.84 4.42
N SER A 150 29.94 5.70 3.86
CA SER A 150 29.12 5.69 2.64
C SER A 150 27.76 6.38 2.79
N LEU A 151 27.21 6.45 4.01
CA LEU A 151 25.97 7.18 4.30
C LEU A 151 26.15 8.70 4.30
N MET A 152 27.38 9.19 4.49
CA MET A 152 27.70 10.61 4.39
C MET A 152 27.85 11.05 2.93
N GLU A 153 28.24 10.13 2.05
CA GLU A 153 28.45 10.39 0.62
C GLU A 153 27.16 10.28 -0.19
N GLN A 154 26.27 9.35 0.19
CA GLN A 154 25.03 9.08 -0.52
C GLN A 154 23.88 8.82 0.46
N GLU A 155 22.71 9.38 0.15
CA GLU A 155 21.50 9.09 0.90
C GLU A 155 21.18 7.58 0.92
N PRO A 156 20.74 7.03 2.07
CA PRO A 156 20.36 5.63 2.17
C PRO A 156 19.23 5.28 1.18
N PRO A 157 19.28 4.11 0.52
CA PRO A 157 18.19 3.68 -0.37
C PRO A 157 16.81 3.59 0.31
N SER A 158 16.79 3.46 1.64
CA SER A 158 15.56 3.48 2.45
C SER A 158 14.83 4.83 2.37
N GLU A 159 15.52 5.96 2.18
CA GLU A 159 14.88 7.29 2.13
C GLU A 159 14.01 7.45 0.88
N THR A 160 14.43 6.90 -0.26
CA THR A 160 13.60 6.82 -1.47
C THR A 160 12.30 6.05 -1.22
N GLY A 161 12.34 4.98 -0.43
CA GLY A 161 11.15 4.25 -0.03
C GLY A 161 10.26 5.05 0.92
N LEU A 162 10.86 5.73 1.90
CA LEU A 162 10.14 6.53 2.88
C LEU A 162 9.43 7.72 2.23
N SER A 163 10.09 8.40 1.31
CA SER A 163 9.50 9.49 0.53
C SER A 163 8.36 9.02 -0.36
N TYR A 164 8.47 7.82 -0.96
CA TYR A 164 7.38 7.22 -1.71
C TYR A 164 6.16 6.93 -0.82
N ILE A 165 6.37 6.28 0.33
CA ILE A 165 5.29 6.00 1.29
C ILE A 165 4.61 7.29 1.72
N LYS A 166 5.38 8.34 2.07
CA LYS A 166 4.82 9.65 2.45
C LYS A 166 3.93 10.22 1.36
N ARG A 167 4.36 10.14 0.09
CA ARG A 167 3.58 10.63 -1.06
C ARG A 167 2.30 9.82 -1.27
N GLU A 168 2.38 8.49 -1.26
CA GLU A 168 1.21 7.65 -1.47
C GLU A 168 0.21 7.79 -0.33
N VAL A 169 0.69 7.78 0.92
CA VAL A 169 -0.14 8.05 2.08
C VAL A 169 -0.82 9.39 1.89
N SER A 170 -0.09 10.48 1.59
CA SER A 170 -0.68 11.81 1.38
C SER A 170 -1.77 11.88 0.30
N ALA A 171 -1.74 10.98 -0.69
CA ALA A 171 -2.78 10.90 -1.73
C ALA A 171 -4.06 10.16 -1.28
N LEU A 172 -4.06 9.53 -0.10
CA LEU A 172 -5.21 8.86 0.49
C LEU A 172 -6.13 9.80 1.30
N TRP A 173 -5.73 11.06 1.52
CA TRP A 173 -6.42 12.06 2.36
C TRP A 173 -6.99 13.18 1.48
#